data_AF-A0A964C2T6-F1
#
_entry.id   AF-A0A964C2T6-F1
#
_cell.length_a   1.000
_cell.length_b   1.000
_cell.length_c   1.000
_cell.angle_alpha   90.00
_cell.angle_beta   90.00
_cell.angle_gamma   90.00
#
_symmetry.space_group_name_H-M   'P 1'
#
loop_
_entity.id
_entity.type
_entity.pdbx_description
1 polymer ?
#
loop_
_entity_poly.entity_id
_entity_poly.type
_entity_poly.pdbx_seq_one_letter_code
_entity_poly.pdbx_strand_id
1 'polypeptide(L)'
;MFKPFQQFLEKELFENFALESRPIPSGLESVVSERGKNPATIQSWCYQCPELRKIRYTYIDAGETAQIFNSVIYPNHNYDVPLLGIDFLAFGQKKILVVIDFQPLFRDRPYIDKYIEPLTEIRGKYSSLVQDLEMKFYDANQYFSKNLLFAKTDAETVVNQLFPAYQEYVQLYWKMLQQATPLTTPEEIQRIVKAQKEYDQYSAERDPASGLFGSYFGHEWSERFLYDFLFEDAVPLAVPAGAK
;
A
#
# COMPACT_ATOMS: atom_id res chain seq x y z
N MET A 1 -12.58 -1.39 -12.46
CA MET A 1 -12.22 -2.76 -11.99
C MET A 1 -12.10 -2.82 -10.48
N PHE A 2 -11.26 -1.97 -9.85
CA PHE A 2 -10.98 -2.05 -8.42
C PHE A 2 -11.90 -1.19 -7.53
N LYS A 3 -12.87 -0.46 -8.10
CA LYS A 3 -13.80 0.38 -7.34
C LYS A 3 -14.50 -0.35 -6.17
N PRO A 4 -14.95 -1.62 -6.30
CA PRO A 4 -15.50 -2.37 -5.17
C PRO A 4 -14.53 -2.54 -3.99
N PHE A 5 -13.22 -2.62 -4.25
CA PHE A 5 -12.18 -2.73 -3.22
C PHE A 5 -12.03 -1.43 -2.42
N GLN A 6 -12.02 -0.29 -3.13
CA GLN A 6 -12.06 1.02 -2.50
C GLN A 6 -13.31 1.17 -1.63
N GLN A 7 -14.49 0.87 -2.18
CA GLN A 7 -15.76 1.01 -1.46
C GLN A 7 -15.82 0.13 -0.22
N PHE A 8 -15.29 -1.09 -0.30
CA PHE A 8 -15.16 -1.96 0.86
C PHE A 8 -14.21 -1.38 1.90
N LEU A 9 -13.03 -0.88 1.50
CA LEU A 9 -12.08 -0.26 2.43
C LEU A 9 -12.72 0.91 3.17
N GLU A 10 -13.36 1.80 2.42
CA GLU A 10 -14.04 2.98 2.95
C GLU A 10 -15.11 2.55 3.95
N LYS A 11 -15.98 1.62 3.58
CA LYS A 11 -17.00 1.10 4.48
C LYS A 11 -16.39 0.58 5.78
N GLU A 12 -15.38 -0.30 5.69
CA GLU A 12 -14.71 -0.86 6.87
C GLU A 12 -14.08 0.22 7.75
N LEU A 13 -13.41 1.20 7.15
CA LEU A 13 -12.76 2.27 7.88
C LEU A 13 -13.79 3.15 8.62
N PHE A 14 -14.84 3.60 7.92
CA PHE A 14 -15.84 4.51 8.49
C PHE A 14 -16.79 3.84 9.48
N GLU A 15 -16.99 2.52 9.38
CA GLU A 15 -17.82 1.77 10.34
C GLU A 15 -17.06 1.38 11.62
N ASN A 16 -15.74 1.13 11.53
CA ASN A 16 -14.95 0.61 12.66
C ASN A 16 -14.10 1.66 13.38
N PHE A 17 -13.81 2.81 12.77
CA PHE A 17 -12.89 3.80 13.34
C PHE A 17 -13.48 5.21 13.35
N ALA A 18 -13.14 5.97 14.39
CA ALA A 18 -13.42 7.41 14.47
C ALA A 18 -12.39 8.17 13.62
N LEU A 19 -12.60 8.20 12.31
CA LEU A 19 -11.66 8.79 11.36
C LEU A 19 -11.67 10.31 11.41
N GLU A 20 -10.48 10.89 11.33
CA GLU A 20 -10.24 12.29 11.03
C GLU A 20 -9.57 12.42 9.67
N SER A 21 -9.97 13.40 8.88
CA SER A 21 -9.27 13.73 7.63
C SER A 21 -7.87 14.23 7.92
N ARG A 22 -6.89 13.68 7.19
CA ARG A 22 -5.50 14.09 7.26
C ARG A 22 -5.16 14.93 6.02
N PRO A 23 -4.53 16.11 6.16
CA PRO A 23 -4.23 16.96 5.01
C PRO A 23 -3.39 16.27 3.94
N ILE A 24 -3.79 16.43 2.69
CA ILE A 24 -3.01 16.05 1.51
C ILE A 24 -2.36 17.31 0.94
N PRO A 25 -1.06 17.29 0.55
CA PRO A 25 -0.42 18.47 -0.03
C PRO A 25 -1.18 18.98 -1.26
N SER A 26 -1.23 20.30 -1.39
CA SER A 26 -2.00 20.95 -2.45
C SER A 26 -1.60 20.44 -3.85
N GLY A 27 -2.61 20.09 -4.65
CA GLY A 27 -2.45 19.55 -5.99
C GLY A 27 -2.18 18.04 -6.07
N LEU A 28 -2.17 17.31 -4.94
CA LEU A 28 -1.98 15.85 -4.91
C LEU A 28 -3.26 15.06 -4.58
N GLU A 29 -4.33 15.73 -4.14
CA GLU A 29 -5.61 15.10 -3.80
C GLU A 29 -6.36 14.59 -5.03
N SER A 30 -6.44 15.41 -6.09
CA SER A 30 -7.14 15.05 -7.32
C SER A 30 -6.53 15.75 -8.52
N VAL A 31 -6.19 15.00 -9.56
CA VAL A 31 -5.66 15.53 -10.82
C VAL A 31 -6.27 14.79 -12.00
N VAL A 32 -6.67 15.57 -13.01
CA VAL A 32 -7.03 15.05 -14.34
C VAL A 32 -5.87 15.35 -15.28
N SER A 33 -5.37 14.32 -15.97
CA SER A 33 -4.33 14.44 -16.97
C SER A 33 -4.83 14.12 -18.36
N GLU A 34 -4.47 14.97 -19.31
CA GLU A 34 -4.71 14.81 -20.75
C GLU A 34 -3.47 14.31 -21.51
N ARG A 35 -2.39 13.89 -20.80
CA ARG A 35 -1.12 13.48 -21.44
C ARG A 35 -1.18 12.11 -22.14
N GLY A 36 -2.13 11.27 -21.75
CA GLY A 36 -2.29 9.90 -22.26
C GLY A 36 -3.15 9.82 -23.51
N LYS A 37 -3.32 8.60 -24.04
CA LYS A 37 -4.27 8.33 -25.13
C LYS A 37 -5.72 8.62 -24.71
N ASN A 38 -6.02 8.43 -23.43
CA ASN A 38 -7.28 8.78 -22.79
C ASN A 38 -6.98 9.66 -21.56
N PRO A 39 -7.91 10.53 -21.15
CA PRO A 39 -7.81 11.24 -19.89
C PRO A 39 -7.61 10.26 -18.74
N ALA A 40 -6.68 10.56 -17.84
CA ALA A 40 -6.43 9.80 -16.63
C ALA A 40 -6.72 10.67 -15.41
N THR A 41 -7.57 10.17 -14.52
CA THR A 41 -7.84 10.81 -13.23
C THR A 41 -7.12 10.06 -12.13
N ILE A 42 -6.43 10.78 -11.25
CA ILE A 42 -5.96 10.26 -9.97
C ILE A 42 -6.72 10.95 -8.86
N GLN A 43 -7.16 10.17 -7.86
CA GLN A 43 -7.78 10.67 -6.64
C GLN A 43 -7.12 9.98 -5.45
N SER A 44 -6.84 10.75 -4.41
CA SER A 44 -6.17 10.30 -3.20
C SER A 44 -6.96 10.73 -1.97
N TRP A 45 -6.98 9.87 -0.97
CA TRP A 45 -7.62 10.11 0.31
C TRP A 45 -6.64 9.83 1.43
N CYS A 46 -6.75 10.60 2.52
CA CYS A 46 -5.91 10.40 3.68
C CYS A 46 -6.68 10.67 4.97
N TYR A 47 -6.58 9.72 5.90
CA TYR A 47 -7.22 9.79 7.21
C TYR A 47 -6.25 9.36 8.30
N GLN A 48 -6.66 9.58 9.54
CA GLN A 48 -5.99 9.12 10.75
C GLN A 48 -7.02 8.81 11.83
N CYS A 49 -6.64 8.02 12.81
CA CYS A 49 -7.38 7.79 14.05
C CYS A 49 -6.39 7.45 15.18
N PRO A 50 -6.80 7.28 16.44
CA PRO A 50 -5.89 6.97 17.54
C PRO A 50 -4.97 5.76 17.27
N GLU A 51 -5.51 4.71 16.65
CA GLU A 51 -4.81 3.46 16.36
C GLU A 51 -3.97 3.52 15.07
N LEU A 52 -4.31 4.42 14.14
CA LEU A 52 -3.73 4.50 12.80
C LEU A 52 -3.25 5.92 12.51
N ARG A 53 -1.92 6.14 12.52
CA ARG A 53 -1.35 7.49 12.32
C ARG A 53 -1.55 8.04 10.91
N LYS A 54 -1.74 7.15 9.92
CA LYS A 54 -1.91 7.50 8.52
C LYS A 54 -2.59 6.34 7.80
N ILE A 55 -3.70 6.61 7.17
CA ILE A 55 -4.39 5.72 6.25
C ILE A 55 -4.39 6.46 4.92
N ARG A 56 -3.69 5.95 3.91
CA ARG A 56 -3.72 6.55 2.57
C ARG A 56 -4.19 5.54 1.55
N TYR A 57 -5.02 6.00 0.63
CA TYR A 57 -5.36 5.21 -0.55
C TYR A 57 -5.55 6.11 -1.76
N THR A 58 -5.24 5.57 -2.93
CA THR A 58 -5.24 6.28 -4.19
C THR A 58 -5.88 5.40 -5.26
N TYR A 59 -6.75 6.01 -6.07
CA TYR A 59 -7.33 5.38 -7.23
C TYR A 59 -6.92 6.15 -8.49
N ILE A 60 -6.41 5.43 -9.49
CA ILE A 60 -6.19 5.97 -10.84
C ILE A 60 -7.17 5.31 -11.80
N ASP A 61 -7.90 6.15 -12.52
CA ASP A 61 -8.82 5.77 -13.59
C ASP A 61 -8.36 6.39 -14.92
N ALA A 62 -7.81 5.55 -15.80
CA ALA A 62 -7.50 5.90 -17.18
C ALA A 62 -8.38 5.10 -18.16
N GLY A 63 -9.64 4.88 -17.77
CA GLY A 63 -10.61 4.07 -18.53
C GLY A 63 -10.10 2.65 -18.78
N GLU A 64 -10.20 2.19 -20.02
CA GLU A 64 -9.72 0.86 -20.43
C GLU A 64 -8.20 0.74 -20.43
N THR A 65 -7.45 1.86 -20.35
CA THR A 65 -5.99 1.82 -20.47
C THR A 65 -5.32 1.40 -19.17
N ALA A 66 -5.78 1.95 -18.04
CA ALA A 66 -5.29 1.55 -16.74
C ALA A 66 -6.33 1.78 -15.64
N GLN A 67 -6.30 0.90 -14.63
CA GLN A 67 -7.01 1.04 -13.37
C GLN A 67 -6.04 0.67 -12.26
N ILE A 68 -5.83 1.54 -11.28
CA ILE A 68 -4.89 1.29 -10.17
C ILE A 68 -5.59 1.60 -8.87
N PHE A 69 -5.46 0.71 -7.89
CA PHE A 69 -5.85 0.95 -6.51
C PHE A 69 -4.67 0.63 -5.61
N ASN A 70 -4.14 1.66 -4.95
CA ASN A 70 -3.04 1.55 -4.01
C ASN A 70 -3.52 1.99 -2.63
N SER A 71 -3.12 1.29 -1.58
CA SER A 71 -3.38 1.69 -0.20
C SER A 71 -2.25 1.24 0.72
N VAL A 72 -1.89 2.10 1.67
CA VAL A 72 -1.03 1.72 2.79
C VAL A 72 -1.62 2.26 4.09
N ILE A 73 -1.74 1.37 5.07
CA ILE A 73 -2.24 1.68 6.40
C ILE A 73 -1.08 1.61 7.40
N TYR A 74 -0.78 2.75 8.00
CA TYR A 74 0.29 2.92 8.98
C TYR A 74 -0.31 2.87 10.39
N PRO A 75 0.01 1.85 11.20
CA PRO A 75 -0.38 1.86 12.59
C PRO A 75 0.30 3.01 13.33
N ASN A 76 -0.35 3.51 14.37
CA ASN A 76 0.26 4.49 15.25
C ASN A 76 1.56 3.91 15.85
N HIS A 77 2.55 4.77 16.09
CA HIS A 77 3.86 4.36 16.62
C HIS A 77 3.80 3.65 17.98
N ASN A 78 2.67 3.76 18.70
CA ASN A 78 2.41 2.97 19.89
C ASN A 78 2.05 1.50 19.59
N TYR A 79 1.97 1.07 18.34
CA TYR A 79 1.64 -0.32 17.98
C TYR A 79 2.74 -0.92 17.10
N ASP A 80 3.13 -2.15 17.40
CA ASP A 80 4.09 -2.93 16.62
C ASP A 80 3.44 -3.71 15.46
N VAL A 81 2.16 -3.47 15.18
CA VAL A 81 1.42 -4.10 14.07
C VAL A 81 2.15 -3.82 12.74
N PRO A 82 2.20 -4.77 11.78
CA PRO A 82 2.73 -4.51 10.43
C PRO A 82 2.00 -3.38 9.72
N LEU A 83 2.53 -2.88 8.60
CA LEU A 83 1.72 -2.04 7.71
C LEU A 83 0.82 -2.94 6.86
N LEU A 84 -0.40 -2.49 6.54
CA LEU A 84 -1.21 -3.15 5.51
C LEU A 84 -0.91 -2.50 4.16
N GLY A 85 -0.25 -3.24 3.27
CA GLY A 85 0.09 -2.78 1.92
C GLY A 85 -0.81 -3.43 0.87
N ILE A 86 -1.40 -2.62 0.00
CA ILE A 86 -2.28 -3.04 -1.10
C ILE A 86 -1.84 -2.32 -2.37
N ASP A 87 -1.58 -3.08 -3.43
CA ASP A 87 -1.22 -2.51 -4.73
C ASP A 87 -1.81 -3.36 -5.88
N PHE A 88 -2.90 -2.87 -6.46
CA PHE A 88 -3.61 -3.53 -7.55
C PHE A 88 -3.51 -2.70 -8.81
N LEU A 89 -2.86 -3.25 -9.84
CA LEU A 89 -2.64 -2.59 -11.11
C LEU A 89 -3.27 -3.40 -12.23
N ALA A 90 -4.08 -2.76 -13.05
CA ALA A 90 -4.58 -3.32 -14.29
C ALA A 90 -4.15 -2.39 -15.44
N PHE A 91 -3.38 -2.92 -16.38
CA PHE A 91 -2.99 -2.25 -17.61
C PHE A 91 -3.68 -2.93 -18.79
N GLY A 92 -4.73 -2.28 -19.30
CA GLY A 92 -5.70 -2.95 -20.16
C GLY A 92 -6.49 -4.03 -19.44
N GLN A 93 -7.31 -4.77 -20.19
CA GLN A 93 -7.98 -5.99 -19.70
C GLN A 93 -7.06 -7.24 -19.71
N LYS A 94 -5.75 -7.07 -19.93
CA LYS A 94 -4.82 -8.19 -20.20
C LYS A 94 -3.71 -8.37 -19.19
N LYS A 95 -3.30 -7.32 -18.49
CA LYS A 95 -2.19 -7.36 -17.53
C LYS A 95 -2.68 -6.85 -16.19
N ILE A 96 -3.05 -7.77 -15.31
CA ILE A 96 -3.45 -7.44 -13.94
C ILE A 96 -2.38 -7.99 -13.02
N LEU A 97 -1.79 -7.12 -12.19
CA LEU A 97 -0.80 -7.45 -11.19
C LEU A 97 -1.35 -7.00 -9.83
N VAL A 98 -1.36 -7.91 -8.86
CA VAL A 98 -1.99 -7.66 -7.56
C VAL A 98 -1.04 -8.06 -6.45
N VAL A 99 -0.91 -7.18 -5.46
CA VAL A 99 -0.13 -7.37 -4.24
C VAL A 99 -0.99 -7.00 -3.05
N ILE A 100 -1.06 -7.89 -2.06
CA ILE A 100 -1.56 -7.55 -0.72
C ILE A 100 -0.72 -8.27 0.33
N ASP A 101 -0.34 -7.56 1.38
CA ASP A 101 0.51 -8.10 2.42
C ASP A 101 0.36 -7.35 3.76
N PHE A 102 0.68 -8.07 4.85
CA PHE A 102 1.06 -7.42 6.11
C PHE A 102 2.56 -7.22 6.08
N GLN A 103 2.99 -6.03 5.71
CA GLN A 103 4.39 -5.67 5.48
C GLN A 103 5.12 -5.58 6.83
N PRO A 104 5.97 -6.57 7.18
CA PRO A 104 6.50 -6.68 8.53
C PRO A 104 7.52 -5.56 8.82
N LEU A 105 7.42 -4.97 10.01
CA LEU A 105 8.42 -4.02 10.51
C LEU A 105 9.72 -4.72 10.93
N PHE A 106 9.61 -5.96 11.41
CA PHE A 106 10.73 -6.74 11.94
C PHE A 106 10.73 -8.17 11.41
N ARG A 107 11.88 -8.84 11.55
CA ARG A 107 12.12 -10.20 11.03
C ARG A 107 12.42 -11.22 12.11
N ASP A 108 12.45 -10.82 13.37
CA ASP A 108 12.67 -11.75 14.47
C ASP A 108 11.50 -12.74 14.58
N ARG A 109 11.82 -13.98 14.99
CA ARG A 109 10.85 -15.07 15.00
C ARG A 109 9.59 -14.75 15.82
N PRO A 110 9.67 -14.15 17.03
CA PRO A 110 8.48 -13.74 17.78
C PRO A 110 7.55 -12.82 17.01
N TYR A 111 8.10 -11.81 16.30
CA TYR A 111 7.31 -10.91 15.48
C TYR A 111 6.58 -11.63 14.34
N ILE A 112 7.32 -12.48 13.62
CA ILE A 112 6.80 -13.25 12.49
C ILE A 112 5.70 -14.22 12.95
N ASP A 113 5.90 -14.93 14.06
CA ASP A 113 4.91 -15.85 14.62
C ASP A 113 3.63 -15.12 15.04
N LYS A 114 3.77 -13.91 15.62
CA LYS A 114 2.63 -13.10 16.09
C LYS A 114 1.81 -12.53 14.94
N TYR A 115 2.47 -11.98 13.91
CA TYR A 115 1.80 -11.14 12.93
C TYR A 115 1.74 -11.70 11.52
N ILE A 116 2.67 -12.57 11.14
CA ILE A 116 2.80 -13.04 9.75
C ILE A 116 2.28 -14.48 9.61
N GLU A 117 2.60 -15.38 10.52
CA GLU A 117 2.08 -16.77 10.47
C GLU A 117 0.54 -16.87 10.44
N PRO A 118 -0.25 -15.98 11.07
CA PRO A 118 -1.72 -16.02 10.93
C PRO A 118 -2.23 -15.85 9.49
N LEU A 119 -1.43 -15.26 8.59
CA LEU A 119 -1.79 -15.14 7.17
C LEU A 119 -1.69 -16.46 6.41
N THR A 120 -1.01 -17.48 6.94
CA THR A 120 -0.76 -18.76 6.27
C THR A 120 -2.06 -19.45 5.85
N GLU A 121 -3.11 -19.36 6.67
CA GLU A 121 -4.43 -19.94 6.36
C GLU A 121 -5.07 -19.26 5.15
N ILE A 122 -5.15 -17.92 5.17
CA ILE A 122 -5.74 -17.13 4.08
C ILE A 122 -4.94 -17.35 2.79
N ARG A 123 -3.61 -17.34 2.88
CA ARG A 123 -2.73 -17.63 1.74
C ARG A 123 -2.96 -19.03 1.16
N GLY A 124 -3.13 -20.04 2.00
CA GLY A 124 -3.43 -21.40 1.56
C GLY A 124 -4.77 -21.49 0.81
N LYS A 125 -5.79 -20.81 1.34
CA LYS A 125 -7.13 -20.73 0.74
C LYS A 125 -7.11 -20.08 -0.65
N TYR A 126 -6.29 -19.04 -0.83
CA TYR A 126 -6.19 -18.29 -2.09
C TYR A 126 -4.87 -18.57 -2.84
N SER A 127 -4.48 -19.84 -2.93
CA SER A 127 -3.22 -20.27 -3.57
C SER A 127 -3.07 -19.86 -5.05
N SER A 128 -4.17 -19.58 -5.75
CA SER A 128 -4.15 -19.03 -7.12
C SER A 128 -3.52 -17.62 -7.21
N LEU A 129 -3.52 -16.89 -6.09
CA LEU A 129 -2.93 -15.56 -5.94
C LEU A 129 -1.48 -15.62 -5.40
N VAL A 130 -0.90 -16.81 -5.35
CA VAL A 130 0.46 -17.06 -4.88
C VAL A 130 1.28 -17.58 -6.04
N GLN A 131 2.03 -16.69 -6.68
CA GLN A 131 2.88 -17.04 -7.81
C GLN A 131 4.34 -16.73 -7.48
N ASP A 132 5.26 -17.56 -7.99
CA ASP A 132 6.69 -17.33 -7.90
C ASP A 132 7.12 -16.29 -8.95
N LEU A 133 6.72 -15.05 -8.71
CA LEU A 133 7.04 -13.90 -9.55
C LEU A 133 8.27 -13.19 -8.99
N GLU A 134 9.23 -12.91 -9.86
CA GLU A 134 10.37 -12.10 -9.50
C GLU A 134 9.94 -10.66 -9.13
N MET A 135 10.28 -10.23 -7.92
CA MET A 135 10.21 -8.83 -7.52
C MET A 135 11.38 -8.07 -8.14
N LYS A 136 11.16 -7.49 -9.32
CA LYS A 136 12.25 -6.83 -10.08
C LYS A 136 12.85 -5.61 -9.42
N PHE A 137 12.04 -4.88 -8.65
CA PHE A 137 12.44 -3.60 -8.05
C PHE A 137 12.59 -3.68 -6.53
N TYR A 138 11.83 -4.59 -5.90
CA TYR A 138 11.87 -4.79 -4.45
C TYR A 138 12.74 -5.97 -4.07
N ASP A 139 13.45 -5.83 -2.95
CA ASP A 139 13.97 -6.98 -2.20
C ASP A 139 12.83 -7.64 -1.40
N ALA A 140 12.46 -8.85 -1.82
CA ALA A 140 11.42 -9.65 -1.16
C ALA A 140 11.72 -9.94 0.33
N ASN A 141 12.96 -9.73 0.80
CA ASN A 141 13.38 -10.07 2.15
C ASN A 141 13.39 -8.89 3.15
N GLN A 142 13.05 -7.66 2.74
CA GLN A 142 13.07 -6.50 3.66
C GLN A 142 11.71 -6.18 4.26
N TYR A 143 10.71 -5.83 3.43
CA TYR A 143 9.37 -5.43 3.90
C TYR A 143 8.21 -6.25 3.32
N PHE A 144 8.50 -7.39 2.70
CA PHE A 144 7.48 -8.35 2.26
C PHE A 144 7.48 -9.60 3.13
N SER A 145 6.31 -10.00 3.57
CA SER A 145 6.10 -11.21 4.34
C SER A 145 6.17 -12.43 3.42
N LYS A 146 6.49 -13.61 3.98
CA LYS A 146 6.41 -14.86 3.22
C LYS A 146 4.98 -15.22 2.83
N ASN A 147 4.02 -14.58 3.49
CA ASN A 147 2.61 -14.83 3.30
C ASN A 147 1.92 -13.84 2.35
N LEU A 148 2.66 -12.96 1.68
CA LEU A 148 2.10 -12.06 0.68
C LEU A 148 1.29 -12.81 -0.39
N LEU A 149 0.22 -12.18 -0.86
CA LEU A 149 -0.40 -12.55 -2.14
C LEU A 149 0.23 -11.69 -3.22
N PHE A 150 0.84 -12.34 -4.21
CA PHE A 150 1.47 -11.70 -5.34
C PHE A 150 1.22 -12.51 -6.61
N ALA A 151 0.44 -11.94 -7.53
CA ALA A 151 0.00 -12.66 -8.72
C ALA A 151 -0.19 -11.76 -9.93
N LYS A 152 0.07 -12.35 -11.11
CA LYS A 152 -0.49 -11.88 -12.37
C LYS A 152 -1.78 -12.63 -12.62
N THR A 153 -2.85 -11.92 -12.94
CA THR A 153 -4.19 -12.51 -12.94
C THR A 153 -5.10 -11.91 -14.02
N ASP A 154 -6.36 -12.32 -14.01
CA ASP A 154 -7.43 -11.92 -14.93
C ASP A 154 -8.63 -11.31 -14.18
N ALA A 155 -9.54 -10.71 -14.94
CA ALA A 155 -10.68 -9.98 -14.37
C ALA A 155 -11.64 -10.89 -13.59
N GLU A 156 -11.76 -12.17 -13.96
CA GLU A 156 -12.60 -13.13 -13.27
C GLU A 156 -12.02 -13.46 -11.89
N THR A 157 -10.72 -13.72 -11.84
CA THR A 157 -9.99 -14.00 -10.61
C THR A 157 -9.98 -12.79 -9.67
N VAL A 158 -9.96 -11.55 -10.20
CA VAL A 158 -10.11 -10.33 -9.38
C VAL A 158 -11.41 -10.36 -8.58
N VAL A 159 -12.52 -10.76 -9.20
CA VAL A 159 -13.83 -10.79 -8.53
C VAL A 159 -13.97 -12.02 -7.64
N ASN A 160 -13.60 -13.19 -8.13
CA ASN A 160 -13.93 -14.47 -7.50
C ASN A 160 -12.90 -14.95 -6.48
N GLN A 161 -11.68 -14.41 -6.50
CA GLN A 161 -10.59 -14.83 -5.61
C GLN A 161 -9.99 -13.63 -4.87
N LEU A 162 -9.56 -12.59 -5.60
CA LEU A 162 -8.87 -11.45 -4.98
C LEU A 162 -9.78 -10.66 -4.06
N PHE A 163 -11.02 -10.36 -4.46
CA PHE A 163 -11.93 -9.58 -3.62
C PHE A 163 -12.25 -10.30 -2.29
N PRO A 164 -12.63 -11.60 -2.27
CA PRO A 164 -12.76 -12.34 -1.02
C PRO A 164 -11.46 -12.39 -0.20
N ALA A 165 -10.31 -12.63 -0.83
CA ALA A 165 -9.01 -12.65 -0.14
C ALA A 165 -8.70 -11.31 0.51
N TYR A 166 -8.91 -10.22 -0.23
CA TYR A 166 -8.75 -8.85 0.25
C TYR A 166 -9.62 -8.56 1.48
N GLN A 167 -10.90 -8.98 1.46
CA GLN A 167 -11.78 -8.84 2.61
C GLN A 167 -11.24 -9.58 3.83
N GLU A 168 -10.75 -10.81 3.66
CA GLU A 168 -10.19 -11.60 4.77
C GLU A 168 -8.88 -11.00 5.33
N TYR A 169 -8.01 -10.48 4.47
CA TYR A 169 -6.80 -9.76 4.90
C TYR A 169 -7.16 -8.51 5.72
N VAL A 170 -8.08 -7.68 5.22
CA VAL A 170 -8.52 -6.47 5.90
C VAL A 170 -9.16 -6.80 7.26
N GLN A 171 -10.06 -7.79 7.30
CA GLN A 171 -10.70 -8.22 8.55
C GLN A 171 -9.70 -8.79 9.57
N LEU A 172 -8.73 -9.58 9.12
CA LEU A 172 -7.67 -10.09 9.99
C LEU A 172 -6.81 -8.94 10.53
N TYR A 173 -6.51 -7.93 9.71
CA TYR A 173 -5.73 -6.77 10.12
C TYR A 173 -6.45 -5.98 11.23
N TRP A 174 -7.76 -5.75 11.08
CA TRP A 174 -8.58 -5.12 12.12
C TRP A 174 -8.60 -5.92 13.42
N LYS A 175 -8.77 -7.23 13.32
CA LYS A 175 -8.71 -8.11 14.49
C LYS A 175 -7.35 -8.02 15.19
N MET A 176 -6.24 -7.98 14.45
CA MET A 176 -4.91 -7.81 15.02
C MET A 176 -4.76 -6.46 15.72
N LEU A 177 -5.21 -5.38 15.08
CA LEU A 177 -5.14 -4.04 15.64
C LEU A 177 -5.97 -3.91 16.92
N GLN A 178 -7.19 -4.46 16.95
CA GLN A 178 -8.05 -4.46 18.13
C GLN A 178 -7.44 -5.25 19.32
N GLN A 179 -6.69 -6.31 19.03
CA GLN A 179 -6.03 -7.14 20.03
C GLN A 179 -4.66 -6.61 20.45
N ALA A 180 -4.12 -5.63 19.73
CA ALA A 180 -2.80 -5.09 20.01
C ALA A 180 -2.82 -4.19 21.25
N THR A 181 -1.90 -4.47 22.19
CA THR A 181 -1.68 -3.61 23.35
C THR A 181 -0.74 -2.48 22.98
N PRO A 182 -1.10 -1.20 23.23
CA PRO A 182 -0.21 -0.09 22.97
C PRO A 182 1.10 -0.19 23.78
N LEU A 183 2.22 0.00 23.10
CA LEU A 183 3.53 0.22 23.66
C LEU A 183 3.52 1.54 24.43
N THR A 184 4.11 1.52 25.63
CA THR A 184 4.20 2.70 26.52
C THR A 184 5.65 3.12 26.79
N THR A 185 6.61 2.26 26.47
CA THR A 185 8.04 2.52 26.65
C THR A 185 8.57 3.39 25.50
N PRO A 186 9.24 4.53 25.78
CA PRO A 186 9.76 5.42 24.74
C PRO A 186 10.70 4.73 23.75
N GLU A 187 11.57 3.83 24.22
CA GLU A 187 12.52 3.11 23.39
C GLU A 187 11.83 2.17 22.39
N GLU A 188 10.76 1.50 22.80
CA GLU A 188 9.96 0.63 21.93
C GLU A 188 9.25 1.46 20.86
N ILE A 189 8.64 2.59 21.26
CA ILE A 189 7.96 3.51 20.34
C ILE A 189 8.97 4.08 19.31
N GLN A 190 10.16 4.50 19.75
CA GLN A 190 11.20 4.98 18.85
C GLN A 190 11.68 3.91 17.86
N ARG A 191 11.71 2.65 18.28
CA ARG A 191 11.99 1.53 17.36
C ARG A 191 10.92 1.42 16.28
N ILE A 192 9.63 1.59 16.61
CA ILE A 192 8.54 1.60 15.62
C ILE A 192 8.66 2.79 14.67
N VAL A 193 8.86 4.00 15.21
CA VAL A 193 9.06 5.22 14.40
C VAL A 193 10.16 4.99 13.37
N LYS A 194 11.33 4.51 13.82
CA LYS A 194 12.47 4.24 12.94
C LYS A 194 12.11 3.23 11.85
N ALA A 195 11.46 2.12 12.20
CA ALA A 195 11.11 1.07 11.24
C ALA A 195 10.13 1.57 10.17
N GLN A 196 9.14 2.40 10.52
CA GLN A 196 8.20 2.98 9.55
C GLN A 196 8.89 3.99 8.62
N LYS A 197 9.84 4.80 9.13
CA LYS A 197 10.63 5.71 8.30
C LYS A 197 11.55 4.97 7.33
N GLU A 198 12.19 3.90 7.79
CA GLU A 198 13.01 3.05 6.93
C GLU A 198 12.16 2.35 5.87
N TYR A 199 10.92 1.96 6.19
CA TYR A 199 9.95 1.46 5.21
C TYR A 199 9.64 2.51 4.14
N ASP A 200 9.35 3.76 4.53
CA ASP A 200 9.05 4.83 3.58
C ASP A 200 10.25 5.09 2.65
N GLN A 201 11.46 5.20 3.22
CA GLN A 201 12.69 5.38 2.43
C GLN A 201 12.92 4.23 1.45
N TYR A 202 12.88 2.99 1.93
CA TYR A 202 13.04 1.81 1.08
C TYR A 202 12.00 1.76 -0.03
N SER A 203 10.74 2.05 0.30
CA SER A 203 9.65 1.96 -0.67
C SER A 203 9.78 3.06 -1.72
N ALA A 204 10.12 4.29 -1.35
CA ALA A 204 10.36 5.38 -2.30
C ALA A 204 11.53 5.10 -3.26
N GLU A 205 12.63 4.53 -2.77
CA GLU A 205 13.80 4.17 -3.60
C GLU A 205 13.51 3.06 -4.61
N ARG A 206 12.56 2.17 -4.29
CA ARG A 206 12.25 0.98 -5.08
C ARG A 206 10.94 1.07 -5.85
N ASP A 207 10.15 2.12 -5.66
CA ASP A 207 8.82 2.23 -6.26
C ASP A 207 8.90 2.27 -7.80
N PRO A 208 8.43 1.22 -8.51
CA PRO A 208 8.42 1.21 -9.97
C PRO A 208 7.37 2.15 -10.56
N ALA A 209 6.44 2.66 -9.74
CA ALA A 209 5.35 3.50 -10.20
C ALA A 209 5.81 4.92 -10.60
N SER A 210 7.04 5.34 -10.25
CA SER A 210 7.63 6.60 -10.70
C SER A 210 7.56 6.80 -12.22
N GLY A 211 7.86 5.77 -13.01
CA GLY A 211 7.73 5.81 -14.48
C GLY A 211 6.29 5.88 -14.98
N LEU A 212 5.38 5.21 -14.27
CA LEU A 212 3.95 5.20 -14.57
C LEU A 212 3.32 6.56 -14.28
N PHE A 213 3.51 7.10 -13.08
CA PHE A 213 3.06 8.43 -12.70
C PHE A 213 3.67 9.48 -13.62
N GLY A 214 4.97 9.37 -13.94
CA GLY A 214 5.65 10.31 -14.84
C GLY A 214 5.01 10.39 -16.23
N SER A 215 4.55 9.24 -16.76
CA SER A 215 3.87 9.19 -18.06
C SER A 215 2.52 9.89 -18.07
N TYR A 216 1.74 9.77 -16.98
CA TYR A 216 0.43 10.39 -16.87
C TYR A 216 0.51 11.83 -16.36
N PHE A 217 1.20 12.10 -15.26
CA PHE A 217 1.10 13.37 -14.52
C PHE A 217 2.35 14.24 -14.62
N GLY A 218 3.42 13.72 -15.24
CA GLY A 218 4.69 14.44 -15.38
C GLY A 218 5.62 14.25 -14.19
N HIS A 219 6.92 14.44 -14.44
CA HIS A 219 7.98 14.08 -13.51
C HIS A 219 7.90 14.86 -12.19
N GLU A 220 7.80 16.19 -12.24
CA GLU A 220 7.75 17.04 -11.05
C GLU A 220 6.57 16.70 -10.13
N TRP A 221 5.38 16.49 -10.72
CA TRP A 221 4.21 16.07 -9.95
C TRP A 221 4.42 14.68 -9.33
N SER A 222 5.02 13.76 -10.09
CA SER A 222 5.26 12.38 -9.63
C SER A 222 6.25 12.31 -8.49
N GLU A 223 7.32 13.12 -8.51
CA GLU A 223 8.26 13.20 -7.39
C GLU A 223 7.58 13.75 -6.13
N ARG A 224 6.79 14.83 -6.27
CA ARG A 224 6.00 15.35 -5.14
C ARG A 224 5.00 14.32 -4.64
N PHE A 225 4.33 13.59 -5.53
CA PHE A 225 3.40 12.55 -5.13
C PHE A 225 4.08 11.43 -4.34
N LEU A 226 5.28 11.03 -4.78
CA LEU A 226 6.08 10.00 -4.12
C LEU A 226 6.56 10.43 -2.72
N TYR A 227 7.22 11.57 -2.63
CA TYR A 227 7.92 12.01 -1.41
C TYR A 227 7.09 12.90 -0.48
N ASP A 228 6.09 13.64 -0.98
CA ASP A 228 5.26 14.49 -0.13
C ASP A 228 3.99 13.76 0.34
N PHE A 229 3.60 12.65 -0.31
CA PHE A 229 2.34 11.95 -0.02
C PHE A 229 2.47 10.45 0.20
N LEU A 230 3.00 9.67 -0.76
CA LEU A 230 3.07 8.22 -0.64
C LEU A 230 4.01 7.80 0.51
N PHE A 231 5.23 8.32 0.52
CA PHE A 231 6.28 7.99 1.48
C PHE A 231 6.85 9.29 2.07
N GLU A 232 6.08 9.91 2.95
CA GLU A 232 6.31 11.27 3.46
C GLU A 232 7.54 11.40 4.37
N ASP A 233 8.01 10.28 4.91
CA ASP A 233 9.21 10.22 5.73
C ASP A 233 10.47 9.92 4.89
N ALA A 234 10.32 9.66 3.60
CA ALA A 234 11.43 9.43 2.67
C ALA A 234 12.07 10.74 2.19
N VAL A 235 13.36 10.71 1.91
CA VAL A 235 14.10 11.83 1.35
C VAL A 235 14.58 11.46 -0.06
N PRO A 236 14.39 12.32 -1.07
CA PRO A 236 14.94 12.10 -2.40
C PRO A 236 16.45 11.90 -2.35
N LEU A 237 16.95 10.89 -3.06
CA LEU A 237 18.38 10.75 -3.28
C LEU A 237 18.88 12.00 -4.01
N ALA A 238 19.92 12.65 -3.47
CA ALA A 238 20.50 13.82 -4.10
C ALA A 238 20.93 13.47 -5.54
N VAL A 239 20.34 14.15 -6.54
CA VAL A 239 20.80 14.04 -7.92
C VAL A 239 22.26 14.52 -7.95
N PRO A 240 23.23 13.70 -8.40
CA PRO A 240 24.58 14.17 -8.58
C PRO A 240 24.53 15.36 -9.54
N ALA A 241 25.04 16.52 -9.09
CA ALA A 241 25.14 17.71 -9.92
C ALA A 241 26.03 17.39 -11.14
N GLY A 242 25.44 16.97 -12.26
CA GLY A 242 26.22 16.60 -13.45
C GLY A 242 25.55 15.79 -14.54
N ALA A 243 24.33 15.25 -14.38
CA ALA A 243 23.65 14.54 -15.48
C ALA A 243 22.74 15.52 -16.26
N LYS A 244 23.34 16.22 -17.24
CA LYS A 244 22.62 16.78 -18.40
C LYS A 244 22.80 15.88 -19.60
#